data_AF-A0A0Q3T4N6-F1
#
_entry.id   AF-A0A0Q3T4N6-F1
#
_cell.length_a   1.000
_cell.length_b   1.000
_cell.length_c   1.000
_cell.angle_alpha   90.00
_cell.angle_beta   90.00
_cell.angle_gamma   90.00
#
_symmetry.space_group_name_H-M   'P 1'
#
loop_
_entity.id
_entity.type
_entity.pdbx_description
1 polymer ?
#
loop_
_entity_poly.entity_id
_entity_poly.type
_entity_poly.pdbx_seq_one_letter_code
_entity_poly.pdbx_strand_id
1 'polypeptide(L)'
;MDYTSVAMMALIWGALLVYFLTPFQRKTETKSYVKMNFSDALKYSFIKVTFHKKAILALAFILISLSVTSWSQNQDDYYNEIHGISSQTQPINYTMGIVVFSVMIYLLIVGRKTIKLFRDKL
;
A
#
# COMPACT_ATOMS: atom_id res chain seq x y z
N MET A 1 15.79 8.25 -12.75
CA MET A 1 15.92 6.85 -12.29
C MET A 1 15.81 5.94 -13.48
N ASP A 2 16.65 4.90 -13.56
CA ASP A 2 16.52 3.87 -14.59
C ASP A 2 15.25 3.02 -14.33
N TYR A 3 14.63 2.50 -15.39
CA TYR A 3 13.39 1.70 -15.30
C TYR A 3 13.57 0.46 -14.42
N THR A 4 14.77 -0.12 -14.45
CA THR A 4 15.19 -1.23 -13.60
C THR A 4 15.07 -0.88 -12.11
N SER A 5 15.51 0.32 -11.73
CA SER A 5 15.48 0.80 -10.34
C SER A 5 14.04 0.99 -9.86
N VAL A 6 13.18 1.55 -10.71
CA VAL A 6 11.75 1.75 -10.41
C VAL A 6 11.05 0.41 -10.27
N ALA A 7 11.33 -0.56 -11.14
CA ALA A 7 10.76 -1.90 -11.07
C ALA A 7 11.19 -2.65 -9.81
N MET A 8 12.48 -2.59 -9.45
CA MET A 8 13.00 -3.18 -8.21
C MET A 8 12.34 -2.56 -6.98
N MET A 9 12.21 -1.24 -6.95
CA MET A 9 11.50 -0.54 -5.88
C MET A 9 10.05 -1.02 -5.80
N ALA A 10 9.32 -1.04 -6.91
CA ALA A 10 7.93 -1.50 -6.93
C ALA A 10 7.77 -2.95 -6.43
N LEU A 11 8.70 -3.83 -6.77
CA LEU A 11 8.70 -5.23 -6.33
C LEU A 11 8.96 -5.37 -4.83
N ILE A 12 10.07 -4.80 -4.34
CA ILE A 12 10.46 -4.92 -2.92
C ILE A 12 9.41 -4.24 -2.04
N TRP A 13 9.04 -3.02 -2.39
CA TRP A 13 8.12 -2.18 -1.64
C TRP A 13 6.70 -2.74 -1.69
N GLY A 14 6.27 -3.23 -2.86
CA GLY A 14 5.00 -3.92 -3.03
C GLY A 14 4.91 -5.23 -2.24
N ALA A 15 5.96 -6.05 -2.25
CA ALA A 15 6.00 -7.29 -1.47
C ALA A 15 5.92 -7.02 0.03
N LEU A 16 6.62 -5.97 0.52
CA LEU A 16 6.58 -5.57 1.92
C LEU A 16 5.19 -5.09 2.33
N LEU A 17 4.54 -4.26 1.50
CA LEU A 17 3.16 -3.82 1.74
C LEU A 17 2.19 -4.99 1.78
N VAL A 18 2.29 -5.92 0.83
CA VAL A 18 1.47 -7.14 0.83
C VAL A 18 1.68 -7.95 2.10
N TYR A 19 2.94 -8.10 2.53
CA TYR A 19 3.27 -8.81 3.76
C TYR A 19 2.67 -8.15 5.00
N PHE A 20 2.78 -6.83 5.13
CA PHE A 20 2.23 -6.10 6.28
C PHE A 20 0.72 -5.99 6.27
N LEU A 21 0.08 -5.90 5.10
CA LEU A 21 -1.37 -5.79 4.97
C LEU A 21 -2.09 -7.13 5.04
N THR A 22 -1.37 -8.25 4.86
CA THR A 22 -1.96 -9.58 4.94
C THR A 22 -2.02 -10.03 6.41
N PRO A 23 -3.22 -10.16 7.00
CA PRO A 23 -3.33 -10.64 8.37
C PRO A 23 -2.99 -12.12 8.41
N PHE A 24 -1.86 -12.47 9.02
CA PHE A 24 -1.51 -13.85 9.33
C PHE A 24 -2.52 -14.40 10.35
N GLN A 25 -3.45 -15.23 9.89
CA GLN A 25 -4.40 -15.87 10.78
C GLN A 25 -3.73 -17.05 11.50
N ARG A 26 -3.61 -16.97 12.82
CA ARG A 26 -3.45 -18.16 13.67
C ARG A 26 -4.79 -18.91 13.58
N LYS A 27 -4.74 -20.19 13.21
CA LYS A 27 -5.90 -21.06 12.92
C LYS A 27 -6.85 -21.18 14.12
N THR A 28 -7.78 -20.25 14.31
CA THR A 28 -8.87 -20.40 15.30
C THR A 28 -9.94 -19.36 15.02
N GLU A 29 -10.76 -19.54 13.99
CA GLU A 29 -12.16 -19.06 14.01
C GLU A 29 -12.94 -19.90 12.99
N THR A 30 -13.33 -21.11 13.40
CA THR A 30 -14.50 -21.81 12.87
C THR A 30 -15.74 -21.01 13.28
N LYS A 31 -15.92 -19.82 12.70
CA LYS A 31 -17.20 -19.12 12.80
C LYS A 31 -18.14 -19.79 11.83
N SER A 32 -19.19 -20.39 12.38
CA SER A 32 -20.39 -20.81 11.67
C SER A 32 -20.73 -19.74 10.63
N TYR A 33 -20.62 -20.08 9.35
CA TYR A 33 -20.86 -19.17 8.24
C TYR A 33 -22.35 -18.84 8.21
N VAL A 34 -22.76 -17.86 9.03
CA VAL A 34 -24.03 -17.17 8.86
C VAL A 34 -23.99 -16.57 7.47
N LYS A 35 -25.06 -16.77 6.69
CA LYS A 35 -25.22 -16.42 5.28
C LYS A 35 -24.98 -14.92 5.04
N MET A 36 -23.71 -14.48 4.96
CA MET A 36 -23.35 -13.07 4.80
C MET A 36 -23.61 -12.59 3.36
N ASN A 37 -24.14 -11.38 3.20
CA ASN A 37 -24.23 -10.73 1.89
C ASN A 37 -22.87 -10.20 1.45
N PHE A 38 -22.69 -9.94 0.16
CA PHE A 38 -21.41 -9.44 -0.38
C PHE A 38 -20.96 -8.13 0.29
N SER A 39 -21.90 -7.22 0.55
CA SER A 39 -21.63 -5.97 1.27
C SER A 39 -21.09 -6.22 2.69
N ASP A 40 -21.60 -7.21 3.39
CA ASP A 40 -21.14 -7.56 4.74
C ASP A 40 -19.76 -8.22 4.69
N ALA A 41 -19.51 -9.10 3.72
CA ALA A 41 -18.20 -9.69 3.49
C ALA A 41 -17.13 -8.65 3.12
N LEU A 42 -17.53 -7.61 2.35
CA LEU A 42 -16.68 -6.49 1.99
C LEU A 42 -16.34 -5.66 3.24
N LYS A 43 -17.35 -5.20 3.98
CA LYS A 43 -17.17 -4.44 5.25
C LYS A 43 -16.30 -5.21 6.24
N TYR A 44 -16.55 -6.50 6.43
CA TYR A 44 -15.75 -7.36 7.30
C TYR A 44 -14.30 -7.44 6.82
N SER A 45 -14.08 -7.57 5.51
CA SER A 45 -12.73 -7.59 4.93
C SER A 45 -11.99 -6.28 5.16
N PHE A 46 -12.65 -5.14 4.95
CA PHE A 46 -12.12 -3.81 5.25
C PHE A 46 -11.69 -3.70 6.72
N ILE A 47 -12.60 -3.96 7.66
CA ILE A 47 -12.31 -3.85 9.10
C ILE A 47 -11.12 -4.74 9.47
N LYS A 48 -11.13 -5.98 9.00
CA LYS A 48 -10.08 -6.96 9.35
C LYS A 48 -8.73 -6.67 8.70
N VAL A 49 -8.69 -6.02 7.54
CA VAL A 49 -7.45 -5.60 6.89
C VAL A 49 -6.96 -4.26 7.47
N THR A 50 -7.84 -3.33 7.81
CA THR A 50 -7.44 -2.02 8.37
C THR A 50 -6.99 -2.11 9.83
N PHE A 51 -7.70 -2.85 10.67
CA PHE A 51 -7.51 -2.83 12.13
C PHE A 51 -6.65 -3.98 12.68
N HIS A 52 -5.84 -4.64 11.86
CA HIS A 52 -4.95 -5.69 12.36
C HIS A 52 -3.60 -5.12 12.80
N LYS A 53 -2.94 -5.78 13.76
CA LYS A 53 -1.69 -5.30 14.38
C LYS A 53 -0.55 -5.01 13.40
N LYS A 54 -0.53 -5.65 12.22
CA LYS A 54 0.51 -5.39 11.19
C LYS A 54 0.14 -4.26 10.23
N ALA A 55 -1.13 -3.84 10.13
CA ALA A 55 -1.52 -2.67 9.34
C ALA A 55 -0.86 -1.39 9.85
N ILE A 56 -0.56 -1.29 11.15
CA ILE A 56 0.17 -0.13 11.69
C ILE A 56 1.60 -0.07 11.15
N LEU A 57 2.24 -1.23 10.88
CA LEU A 57 3.55 -1.30 10.24
C LEU A 57 3.46 -0.89 8.77
N ALA A 58 2.40 -1.30 8.06
CA ALA A 58 2.14 -0.83 6.69
C ALA A 58 1.95 0.69 6.64
N LEU A 59 1.16 1.25 7.56
CA LEU A 59 0.94 2.69 7.66
C LEU A 59 2.25 3.43 7.97
N ALA A 60 3.00 2.98 8.97
CA ALA A 60 4.30 3.55 9.31
C ALA A 60 5.27 3.49 8.12
N PHE A 61 5.31 2.37 7.39
CA PHE A 61 6.14 2.20 6.21
C PHE A 61 5.77 3.18 5.08
N ILE A 62 4.47 3.39 4.82
CA ILE A 62 3.98 4.39 3.86
C ILE A 62 4.39 5.80 4.30
N LEU A 63 4.15 6.17 5.57
CA LEU A 63 4.47 7.50 6.09
C LEU A 63 5.97 7.79 6.04
N ILE A 64 6.81 6.84 6.46
CA ILE A 64 8.27 6.97 6.38
C ILE A 64 8.70 7.19 4.93
N SER A 65 8.16 6.41 3.99
CA SER A 65 8.53 6.52 2.58
C SER A 65 8.09 7.86 1.99
N LEU A 66 6.88 8.34 2.32
CA LEU A 66 6.42 9.66 1.89
C LEU A 66 7.31 10.78 2.44
N SER A 67 7.67 10.72 3.73
CA SER A 67 8.54 11.71 4.36
C SER A 67 9.94 11.73 3.72
N VAL A 68 10.54 10.56 3.49
CA VAL A 68 11.88 10.45 2.87
C VAL A 68 11.86 10.94 1.43
N THR A 69 10.86 10.53 0.63
CA THR A 69 10.75 10.96 -0.77
C THR A 69 10.50 12.47 -0.86
N SER A 70 9.59 13.00 -0.03
CA SER A 70 9.31 14.45 -0.02
C SER A 70 10.53 15.25 0.43
N TRP A 71 11.26 14.78 1.46
CA TRP A 71 12.49 15.44 1.88
C TRP A 71 13.55 15.41 0.78
N SER A 72 13.76 14.26 0.13
CA SER A 72 14.71 14.15 -1.00
C SER A 72 14.39 15.15 -2.11
N GLN A 73 13.12 15.25 -2.51
CA GLN A 73 12.71 16.21 -3.55
C GLN A 73 13.00 17.66 -3.13
N ASN A 74 12.67 18.02 -1.88
CA ASN A 74 12.95 19.36 -1.36
C ASN A 74 14.47 19.68 -1.33
N GLN A 75 15.33 18.69 -1.08
CA GLN A 75 16.78 18.88 -1.11
C GLN A 75 17.28 19.09 -2.54
N ASP A 76 16.76 18.34 -3.51
CA ASP A 76 17.10 18.50 -4.92
C ASP A 76 16.68 19.89 -5.42
N ASP A 77 15.49 20.34 -5.05
CA ASP A 77 14.99 21.68 -5.39
C ASP A 77 15.87 22.78 -4.80
N TYR A 78 16.21 22.68 -3.51
CA TYR A 78 17.10 23.62 -2.83
C TYR A 78 18.51 23.65 -3.42
N TYR A 79 19.06 22.48 -3.77
CA TYR A 79 20.36 22.38 -4.42
C TYR A 79 20.35 23.07 -5.79
N ASN A 80 19.32 22.81 -6.59
CA ASN A 80 19.16 23.40 -7.92
C ASN A 80 19.01 24.92 -7.83
N GLU A 81 18.26 25.43 -6.85
CA GLU A 81 18.10 26.86 -6.60
C GLU A 81 19.44 27.54 -6.30
N ILE A 82 20.24 26.99 -5.37
CA ILE A 82 21.56 27.56 -5.00
C ILE A 82 22.52 27.57 -6.19
N HIS A 83 22.48 26.53 -7.04
CA HIS A 83 23.41 26.39 -8.16
C HIS A 83 22.89 27.00 -9.46
N GLY A 84 21.71 27.64 -9.44
CA GLY A 84 21.09 28.25 -10.63
C GLY A 84 20.72 27.22 -11.72
N ILE A 85 20.53 25.96 -11.35
CA ILE A 85 20.19 24.89 -12.28
C ILE A 85 18.69 24.95 -12.56
N SER A 86 18.30 25.47 -13.71
CA SER A 86 16.92 25.45 -14.17
C SER A 86 16.60 24.11 -14.84
N SER A 87 15.88 23.23 -14.16
CA SER A 87 15.37 22.00 -14.78
C SER A 87 14.29 22.34 -15.81
N GLN A 88 14.51 22.00 -17.08
CA GLN A 88 13.51 22.17 -18.15
C GLN A 88 12.40 21.10 -18.10
N THR A 89 12.59 20.05 -17.30
CA THR A 89 11.65 18.94 -17.14
C THR A 89 10.87 19.07 -15.84
N GLN A 90 9.55 18.88 -15.93
CA GLN A 90 8.70 18.81 -14.74
C GLN A 90 9.15 17.65 -13.83
N PRO A 91 9.29 17.89 -12.53
CA PRO A 91 9.69 16.84 -11.60
C PRO A 91 8.59 15.76 -11.52
N ILE A 92 9.02 14.50 -11.56
CA ILE A 92 8.11 13.36 -11.38
C ILE A 92 7.61 13.38 -9.93
N ASN A 93 6.29 13.34 -9.77
CA ASN A 93 5.65 13.30 -8.46
C ASN A 93 5.66 11.87 -7.88
N TYR A 94 6.81 11.47 -7.32
CA TYR A 94 6.99 10.15 -6.73
C TYR A 94 6.11 9.90 -5.51
N THR A 95 5.79 10.92 -4.71
CA THR A 95 4.91 10.80 -3.54
C THR A 95 3.48 10.41 -3.96
N MET A 96 2.95 11.04 -5.02
CA MET A 96 1.67 10.65 -5.60
C MET A 96 1.69 9.20 -6.13
N GLY A 97 2.79 8.80 -6.78
CA GLY A 97 2.97 7.43 -7.24
C GLY A 97 2.93 6.41 -6.10
N ILE A 98 3.61 6.69 -4.99
CA ILE A 98 3.60 5.85 -3.78
C ILE A 98 2.18 5.71 -3.21
N VAL A 99 1.42 6.81 -3.13
CA VAL A 99 0.04 6.79 -2.63
C VAL A 99 -0.85 5.93 -3.53
N VAL A 100 -0.85 6.18 -4.84
CA VAL A 100 -1.67 5.44 -5.80
C VAL A 100 -1.35 3.95 -5.76
N PHE A 101 -0.05 3.60 -5.77
CA PHE A 101 0.39 2.21 -5.72
C PHE A 101 -0.03 1.50 -4.42
N SER A 102 0.10 2.18 -3.29
CA SER A 102 -0.32 1.66 -1.98
C SER A 102 -1.82 1.39 -1.92
N VAL A 103 -2.63 2.33 -2.43
CA VAL A 103 -4.10 2.19 -2.48
C VAL A 103 -4.50 1.03 -3.37
N MET A 104 -3.86 0.85 -4.54
CA MET A 104 -4.12 -0.28 -5.42
C MET A 104 -3.85 -1.62 -4.73
N ILE A 105 -2.70 -1.78 -4.08
CA ILE A 105 -2.36 -3.00 -3.32
C ILE A 105 -3.39 -3.26 -2.22
N TYR A 106 -3.74 -2.22 -1.46
CA TYR A 106 -4.73 -2.33 -0.39
C TYR A 106 -6.09 -2.82 -0.91
N LEU A 107 -6.60 -2.22 -1.98
CA LEU A 107 -7.87 -2.62 -2.59
C LEU A 107 -7.83 -4.05 -3.14
N LEU A 108 -6.71 -4.47 -3.75
CA LEU A 108 -6.52 -5.84 -4.22
C LEU A 108 -6.58 -6.86 -3.07
N ILE A 109 -5.97 -6.55 -1.93
CA ILE A 109 -5.98 -7.44 -0.74
C ILE A 109 -7.39 -7.55 -0.16
N VAL A 110 -8.09 -6.42 0.01
CA VAL A 110 -9.47 -6.39 0.49
C VAL A 110 -10.40 -7.14 -0.47
N GLY A 111 -10.28 -6.89 -1.78
CA GLY A 111 -11.05 -7.54 -2.82
C GLY A 111 -10.83 -9.05 -2.86
N ARG A 112 -9.57 -9.50 -2.86
CA ARG A 112 -9.22 -10.94 -2.82
C ARG A 112 -9.81 -11.64 -1.61
N LYS A 113 -9.77 -10.99 -0.44
CA LYS A 113 -10.33 -11.54 0.79
C LYS A 113 -11.86 -11.61 0.77
N THR A 114 -12.50 -10.58 0.22
CA THR A 114 -13.95 -10.53 0.03
C THR A 114 -14.41 -11.64 -0.91
N ILE A 115 -13.75 -11.82 -2.06
CA ILE A 115 -14.06 -12.89 -3.03
C ILE A 115 -13.88 -14.26 -2.37
N LYS A 116 -12.82 -14.46 -1.59
CA LYS A 116 -12.61 -15.74 -0.88
C LYS A 116 -13.75 -16.04 0.09
N LEU A 117 -14.13 -15.07 0.93
CA LEU A 117 -15.25 -15.24 1.87
C LEU A 117 -16.60 -15.46 1.17
N PHE A 118 -16.81 -14.83 0.02
CA PHE A 118 -18.03 -15.02 -0.75
C PHE A 118 -18.05 -16.35 -1.51
N ARG A 119 -16.91 -16.84 -2.01
CA ARG A 119 -16.82 -18.12 -2.70
C ARG A 119 -16.97 -19.30 -1.75
N ASP A 120 -16.45 -19.20 -0.52
CA ASP A 120 -16.62 -20.22 0.52
C ASP A 120 -18.11 -20.34 1.00
N LYS A 121 -19.02 -19.50 0.48
CA LYS A 121 -20.49 -19.54 0.67
C LYS A 121 -21.22 -20.42 -0.37
N LEU A 122 -20.60 -20.68 -1.53
CA LEU A 122 -21.14 -21.44 -2.66
C LEU A 122 -20.80 -22.93 -2.50
#